data_AF-A0A8H6FBB0-F1
#
_entry.id   AF-A0A8H6FBB0-F1
#
_cell.length_a   1.000
_cell.length_b   1.000
_cell.length_c   1.000
_cell.angle_alpha   90.00
_cell.angle_beta   90.00
_cell.angle_gamma   90.00
#
_symmetry.space_group_name_H-M   'P 1'
#
loop_
_entity.id
_entity.type
_entity.pdbx_description
1 polymer ?
#
loop_
_entity_poly.entity_id
_entity_poly.type
_entity_poly.pdbx_seq_one_letter_code
_entity_poly.pdbx_strand_id
1 'polypeptide(L)'
;MSQKRGRSVSPASPPLVFKSSPIEDRSSTFLAFYSPTLAAKELQAHTEFKSASHRIAAWRKPSSQRSLNVQRLLDTGHDDDGEKYGGKAVEKVLMETDVEGAVVVARWYGGVMLGPMRFDHIKNAARDAIMQWAQDRERSAKKAKVREDEAEKERLIQTLPERDQSITVLRDLLAGKSQQPSSAPSGERTPAKRTDYSTLPLATLEKLERVRDATIGWILKQLEKAENTQVEEPGAKNAAIPKAPGAPKSSAHVGAPPAKEEISKIADLGSQGTEVAPPKHAVI
;
A
#
# COMPACT_ATOMS: atom_id res chain seq x y z
N MET A 1 5.21 22.99 -39.23
CA MET A 1 4.56 21.65 -39.15
C MET A 1 4.96 21.00 -37.84
N SER A 2 4.07 20.91 -36.85
CA SER A 2 4.40 20.25 -35.57
C SER A 2 4.13 18.74 -35.67
N GLN A 3 5.18 17.93 -35.57
CA GLN A 3 5.04 16.47 -35.63
C GLN A 3 4.49 15.92 -34.31
N LYS A 4 3.23 15.49 -34.35
CA LYS A 4 2.52 14.88 -33.22
C LYS A 4 3.15 13.50 -32.95
N ARG A 5 3.89 13.35 -31.84
CA ARG A 5 4.53 12.08 -31.47
C ARG A 5 3.47 10.99 -31.34
N GLY A 6 3.66 9.87 -32.05
CA GLY A 6 2.77 8.72 -31.96
C GLY A 6 2.77 8.13 -30.55
N ARG A 7 1.58 7.90 -29.99
CA ARG A 7 1.42 7.22 -28.71
C ARG A 7 1.84 5.76 -28.89
N SER A 8 2.86 5.33 -28.15
CA SER A 8 3.28 3.92 -28.14
C SER A 8 2.12 3.03 -27.68
N VAL A 9 1.64 2.19 -28.58
CA VAL A 9 0.60 1.19 -28.27
C VAL A 9 1.28 0.04 -27.54
N SER A 10 1.29 0.09 -26.21
CA SER A 10 1.62 -1.07 -25.39
C SER A 10 0.69 -2.23 -25.77
N PRO A 11 1.16 -3.49 -25.79
CA PRO A 11 0.32 -4.62 -26.15
C PRO A 11 -0.88 -4.68 -25.19
N ALA A 12 -2.08 -4.52 -25.75
CA ALA A 12 -3.29 -4.53 -24.96
C ALA A 12 -3.46 -5.90 -24.32
N SER A 13 -3.52 -5.94 -22.99
CA SER A 13 -3.95 -7.14 -22.25
C SER A 13 -5.31 -7.59 -22.79
N PRO A 14 -5.57 -8.91 -22.92
CA PRO A 14 -6.84 -9.41 -23.41
C PRO A 14 -8.00 -8.84 -22.58
N PRO A 15 -9.15 -8.54 -23.20
CA PRO A 15 -10.25 -7.90 -22.51
C PRO A 15 -10.76 -8.80 -21.38
N LEU A 16 -10.91 -8.21 -20.20
CA LEU A 16 -11.23 -8.94 -18.99
C LEU A 16 -12.73 -9.24 -18.93
N VAL A 17 -13.12 -10.45 -19.33
CA VAL A 17 -14.51 -10.92 -19.42
C VAL A 17 -14.69 -12.16 -18.55
N PHE A 18 -15.68 -12.09 -17.65
CA PHE A 18 -16.05 -13.16 -16.72
C PHE A 18 -17.38 -13.75 -17.15
N LYS A 19 -17.48 -15.08 -17.14
CA LYS A 19 -18.63 -15.83 -17.65
C LYS A 19 -19.33 -16.54 -16.51
N SER A 20 -20.66 -16.51 -16.47
CA SER A 20 -21.42 -17.40 -15.60
C SER A 20 -21.31 -18.85 -16.08
N SER A 21 -21.70 -19.77 -15.22
CA SER A 21 -22.16 -21.09 -15.64
C SER A 21 -23.42 -20.94 -16.51
N PRO A 22 -23.63 -21.78 -17.54
CA PRO A 22 -24.90 -21.83 -18.26
C PRO A 22 -26.04 -22.27 -17.34
N ILE A 23 -27.20 -21.62 -17.45
CA ILE A 23 -28.44 -22.04 -16.80
C ILE A 23 -29.39 -22.56 -17.88
N GLU A 24 -29.92 -23.77 -17.72
CA GLU A 24 -30.85 -24.40 -18.66
C GLU A 24 -32.22 -24.61 -18.02
N ASP A 25 -33.29 -24.20 -18.71
CA ASP A 25 -34.68 -24.41 -18.29
C ASP A 25 -35.61 -24.51 -19.52
N ARG A 26 -36.35 -25.62 -19.64
CA ARG A 26 -37.30 -25.92 -20.72
C ARG A 26 -36.73 -25.56 -22.11
N SER A 27 -35.56 -26.13 -22.39
CA SER A 27 -34.76 -25.94 -23.62
C SER A 27 -34.27 -24.51 -23.88
N SER A 28 -34.54 -23.54 -22.99
CA SER A 28 -33.91 -22.22 -23.04
C SER A 28 -32.59 -22.26 -22.26
N THR A 29 -31.56 -21.62 -22.81
CA THR A 29 -30.25 -21.49 -22.15
C THR A 29 -29.97 -20.02 -21.84
N PHE A 30 -29.37 -19.74 -20.70
CA PHE A 30 -28.93 -18.42 -20.27
C PHE A 30 -27.44 -18.44 -19.95
N LEU A 31 -26.68 -17.46 -20.46
CA LEU A 31 -25.26 -17.28 -20.20
C LEU A 31 -24.95 -15.80 -20.03
N ALA A 32 -24.35 -15.42 -18.91
CA ALA A 32 -24.03 -14.02 -18.62
C ALA A 32 -22.54 -13.76 -18.71
N PHE A 33 -22.17 -12.67 -19.36
CA PHE A 33 -20.82 -12.11 -19.37
C PHE A 33 -20.80 -10.81 -18.58
N TYR A 34 -19.82 -10.64 -17.70
CA TYR A 34 -19.52 -9.39 -17.00
C TYR A 34 -18.12 -8.89 -17.39
N SER A 35 -17.97 -7.58 -17.51
CA SER A 35 -16.66 -6.93 -17.58
C SER A 35 -16.64 -5.63 -16.78
N PRO A 36 -15.60 -5.38 -15.96
CA PRO A 36 -15.42 -4.09 -15.31
C PRO A 36 -14.99 -2.99 -16.29
N THR A 37 -14.46 -3.34 -17.47
CA THR A 37 -13.84 -2.39 -18.41
C THR A 37 -14.62 -2.23 -19.72
N LEU A 38 -15.02 -3.33 -20.39
CA LEU A 38 -15.67 -3.28 -21.70
C LEU A 38 -17.01 -2.53 -21.69
N ALA A 39 -17.40 -1.97 -22.84
CA ALA A 39 -18.74 -1.42 -23.05
C ALA A 39 -19.78 -2.53 -23.20
N ALA A 40 -21.02 -2.27 -22.77
CA ALA A 40 -22.14 -3.18 -22.95
C ALA A 40 -22.32 -3.61 -24.42
N LYS A 41 -22.17 -2.67 -25.36
CA LYS A 41 -22.23 -2.92 -26.80
C LYS A 41 -21.12 -3.84 -27.32
N GLU A 42 -19.92 -3.80 -26.72
CA GLU A 42 -18.80 -4.68 -27.07
C GLU A 42 -19.06 -6.11 -26.55
N LEU A 43 -19.61 -6.24 -25.34
CA LEU A 43 -20.06 -7.51 -24.78
C LEU A 43 -21.25 -8.11 -25.56
N GLN A 44 -22.21 -7.31 -26.02
CA GLN A 44 -23.29 -7.76 -26.91
C GLN A 44 -22.75 -8.26 -28.26
N ALA A 45 -21.70 -7.63 -28.79
CA ALA A 45 -21.06 -8.06 -30.03
C ALA A 45 -20.18 -9.32 -29.91
N HIS A 46 -20.09 -9.94 -28.73
CA HIS A 46 -19.24 -11.10 -28.51
C HIS A 46 -19.66 -12.30 -29.37
N THR A 47 -18.68 -13.02 -29.93
CA THR A 47 -18.90 -14.10 -30.91
C THR A 47 -19.78 -15.23 -30.39
N GLU A 48 -19.57 -15.66 -29.14
CA GLU A 48 -20.41 -16.65 -28.44
C GLU A 48 -21.89 -16.24 -28.35
N PHE A 49 -22.21 -14.94 -28.36
CA PHE A 49 -23.59 -14.43 -28.29
C PHE A 49 -24.21 -14.15 -29.66
N LYS A 50 -23.51 -14.44 -30.77
CA LYS A 50 -24.00 -14.18 -32.13
C LYS A 50 -25.28 -14.94 -32.47
N SER A 51 -25.45 -16.15 -31.95
CA SER A 51 -26.63 -17.01 -32.16
C SER A 51 -27.73 -16.84 -31.09
N ALA A 52 -27.51 -16.01 -30.07
CA ALA A 52 -28.49 -15.79 -29.01
C ALA A 52 -29.74 -15.10 -29.56
N SER A 53 -30.91 -15.50 -29.05
CA SER A 53 -32.21 -14.89 -29.38
C SER A 53 -32.32 -13.47 -28.81
N HIS A 54 -31.74 -13.24 -27.63
CA HIS A 54 -31.66 -11.96 -26.94
C HIS A 54 -30.30 -11.79 -26.26
N ARG A 55 -29.73 -10.59 -26.28
CA ARG A 55 -28.48 -10.19 -25.62
C ARG A 55 -28.73 -8.98 -24.72
N ILE A 56 -29.43 -9.27 -23.64
CA ILE A 56 -29.91 -8.33 -22.63
C ILE A 56 -28.71 -7.66 -21.97
N ALA A 57 -28.65 -6.34 -21.89
CA ALA A 57 -27.51 -5.64 -21.33
C ALA A 57 -27.89 -4.68 -20.21
N ALA A 58 -26.97 -4.46 -19.27
CA ALA A 58 -26.99 -3.30 -18.39
C ALA A 58 -25.56 -2.85 -18.04
N TRP A 59 -25.42 -1.59 -17.65
CA TRP A 59 -24.14 -1.01 -17.26
C TRP A 59 -24.28 0.02 -16.15
N ARG A 60 -23.20 0.18 -15.39
CA ARG A 60 -23.01 1.19 -14.35
C ARG A 60 -21.58 1.66 -14.42
N LYS A 61 -21.34 2.87 -14.91
CA LYS A 61 -19.98 3.39 -15.18
C LYS A 61 -19.79 4.79 -14.59
N PRO A 62 -18.57 5.19 -14.22
CA PRO A 62 -18.30 6.57 -13.81
C PRO A 62 -18.78 7.57 -14.87
N SER A 63 -19.59 8.54 -14.46
CA SER A 63 -20.03 9.62 -15.35
C SER A 63 -18.85 10.49 -15.75
N SER A 64 -18.89 11.01 -16.99
CA SER A 64 -17.91 12.00 -17.46
C SER A 64 -18.13 13.39 -16.85
N GLN A 65 -19.27 13.61 -16.18
CA GLN A 65 -19.57 14.86 -15.48
C GLN A 65 -18.82 14.93 -14.14
N ARG A 66 -18.23 16.09 -13.84
CA ARG A 66 -17.66 16.34 -12.52
C ARG A 66 -18.77 16.49 -11.49
N SER A 67 -18.79 15.60 -10.50
CA SER A 67 -19.64 15.75 -9.32
C SER A 67 -19.21 17.00 -8.54
N LEU A 68 -20.19 17.78 -8.06
CA LEU A 68 -19.97 18.85 -7.08
C LEU A 68 -19.84 18.29 -5.64
N ASN A 69 -20.16 17.02 -5.46
CA ASN A 69 -20.14 16.31 -4.18
C ASN A 69 -18.97 15.32 -4.12
N VAL A 70 -18.60 14.87 -2.91
CA VAL A 70 -17.56 13.85 -2.70
C VAL A 70 -17.91 12.51 -3.35
N GLN A 71 -19.21 12.21 -3.52
CA GLN A 71 -19.67 10.99 -4.17
C GLN A 71 -19.51 11.06 -5.69
N ARG A 72 -18.95 9.98 -6.26
CA ARG A 72 -18.74 9.82 -7.70
C ARG A 72 -20.08 9.63 -8.40
N LEU A 73 -20.40 10.51 -9.35
CA LEU A 73 -21.59 10.32 -10.18
C LEU A 73 -21.38 9.12 -11.12
N LEU A 74 -22.40 8.27 -11.23
CA LEU A 74 -22.40 7.07 -12.04
C LEU A 74 -23.52 7.18 -13.08
N ASP A 75 -23.20 6.85 -14.32
CA ASP A 75 -24.15 6.70 -15.41
C ASP A 75 -24.61 5.24 -15.48
N THR A 76 -25.92 5.03 -15.51
CA THR A 76 -26.57 3.72 -15.43
C THR A 76 -27.59 3.56 -16.55
N GLY A 77 -27.54 2.45 -17.28
CA GLY A 77 -28.49 2.17 -18.35
C GLY A 77 -28.61 0.69 -18.64
N HIS A 78 -29.58 0.37 -19.50
CA HIS A 78 -29.89 -0.99 -19.91
C HIS A 78 -30.41 -1.06 -21.34
N ASP A 79 -30.39 -2.27 -21.89
CA ASP A 79 -30.97 -2.66 -23.16
C ASP A 79 -31.67 -4.02 -22.98
N ASP A 80 -32.93 -4.11 -23.39
CA ASP A 80 -33.72 -5.35 -23.30
C ASP A 80 -33.40 -6.34 -24.44
N ASP A 81 -32.84 -5.88 -25.57
CA ASP A 81 -32.64 -6.65 -26.83
C ASP A 81 -33.85 -7.56 -27.18
N GLY A 82 -35.06 -7.01 -27.05
CA GLY A 82 -36.33 -7.71 -27.30
C GLY A 82 -36.89 -8.53 -26.13
N GLU A 83 -36.08 -8.90 -25.12
CA GLU A 83 -36.55 -9.56 -23.90
C GLU A 83 -37.10 -8.52 -22.92
N LYS A 84 -38.33 -8.06 -23.15
CA LYS A 84 -38.97 -6.97 -22.37
C LYS A 84 -38.80 -7.12 -20.85
N TYR A 85 -38.33 -6.06 -20.20
CA TYR A 85 -37.94 -5.93 -18.78
C TYR A 85 -36.66 -6.68 -18.35
N GLY A 86 -35.99 -7.38 -19.27
CA GLY A 86 -34.76 -8.12 -18.98
C GLY A 86 -33.62 -7.19 -18.58
N GLY A 87 -33.40 -6.10 -19.32
CA GLY A 87 -32.33 -5.13 -19.09
C GLY A 87 -32.47 -4.48 -17.72
N LYS A 88 -33.70 -4.10 -17.35
CA LYS A 88 -33.99 -3.54 -16.02
C LYS A 88 -33.76 -4.56 -14.89
N ALA A 89 -33.94 -5.85 -15.13
CA ALA A 89 -33.61 -6.89 -14.16
C ALA A 89 -32.09 -7.05 -13.97
N VAL A 90 -31.29 -6.93 -15.03
CA VAL A 90 -29.81 -6.92 -14.95
C VAL A 90 -29.29 -5.63 -14.31
N GLU A 91 -29.88 -4.48 -14.62
CA GLU A 91 -29.57 -3.19 -13.99
C GLU A 91 -29.78 -3.26 -12.46
N LYS A 92 -30.88 -3.89 -12.02
CA LYS A 92 -31.15 -4.12 -10.60
C LYS A 92 -30.07 -4.97 -9.93
N VAL A 93 -29.52 -5.97 -10.61
CA VAL A 93 -28.40 -6.78 -10.09
C VAL A 93 -27.12 -5.95 -9.94
N LEU A 94 -26.80 -5.09 -10.92
CA LEU A 94 -25.66 -4.16 -10.81
C LEU A 94 -25.80 -3.19 -9.63
N MET A 95 -27.03 -2.73 -9.35
CA MET A 95 -27.32 -1.88 -8.18
C MET A 95 -27.24 -2.66 -6.86
N GLU A 96 -27.83 -3.87 -6.79
CA GLU A 96 -27.81 -4.73 -5.59
C GLU A 96 -26.40 -5.20 -5.21
N THR A 97 -25.50 -5.36 -6.18
CA THR A 97 -24.12 -5.79 -5.97
C THR A 97 -23.12 -4.64 -5.84
N ASP A 98 -23.58 -3.39 -6.02
CA ASP A 98 -22.77 -2.16 -6.01
C ASP A 98 -21.50 -2.20 -6.90
N VAL A 99 -21.51 -2.96 -7.99
CA VAL A 99 -20.34 -3.04 -8.90
C VAL A 99 -20.40 -1.98 -10.01
N GLU A 100 -19.23 -1.50 -10.44
CA GLU A 100 -19.07 -0.75 -11.70
C GLU A 100 -18.76 -1.75 -12.83
N GLY A 101 -19.19 -1.47 -14.06
CA GLY A 101 -18.92 -2.30 -15.25
C GLY A 101 -20.12 -2.43 -16.19
N ALA A 102 -20.12 -3.49 -16.99
CA ALA A 102 -21.22 -3.88 -17.86
C ALA A 102 -21.48 -5.39 -17.75
N VAL A 103 -22.75 -5.79 -17.80
CA VAL A 103 -23.22 -7.18 -17.89
C VAL A 103 -24.02 -7.35 -19.16
N VAL A 104 -23.84 -8.47 -19.84
CA VAL A 104 -24.73 -8.94 -20.91
C VAL A 104 -25.16 -10.37 -20.61
N VAL A 105 -26.48 -10.62 -20.60
CA VAL A 105 -27.08 -11.95 -20.47
C VAL A 105 -27.62 -12.36 -21.83
N ALA A 106 -26.99 -13.36 -22.44
CA ALA A 106 -27.51 -14.02 -23.61
C ALA A 106 -28.59 -15.03 -23.22
N ARG A 107 -29.70 -15.03 -23.97
CA ARG A 107 -30.75 -16.04 -23.89
C ARG A 107 -30.92 -16.70 -25.26
N TRP A 108 -30.87 -18.03 -25.31
CA TRP A 108 -31.35 -18.83 -26.43
C TRP A 108 -32.75 -19.34 -26.10
N TYR A 109 -33.73 -19.06 -26.97
CA TYR A 109 -35.12 -19.43 -26.73
C TYR A 109 -35.39 -20.88 -27.12
N GLY A 110 -35.83 -21.69 -26.15
CA GLY A 110 -36.11 -23.12 -26.34
C GLY A 110 -37.47 -23.49 -26.94
N GLY A 111 -38.27 -22.53 -27.39
CA GLY A 111 -39.64 -22.77 -27.85
C GLY A 111 -40.72 -22.71 -26.75
N VAL A 112 -40.34 -22.71 -25.46
CA VAL A 112 -41.28 -22.68 -24.32
C VAL A 112 -41.27 -21.33 -23.60
N MET A 113 -42.44 -20.74 -23.39
CA MET A 113 -42.59 -19.51 -22.60
C MET A 113 -42.37 -19.78 -21.10
N LEU A 114 -41.31 -19.23 -20.54
CA LEU A 114 -40.94 -19.36 -19.12
C LEU A 114 -41.72 -18.42 -18.17
N GLY A 115 -42.43 -17.42 -18.71
CA GLY A 115 -43.10 -16.42 -17.90
C GLY A 115 -42.14 -15.66 -16.97
N PRO A 116 -42.53 -15.33 -15.73
CA PRO A 116 -41.68 -14.60 -14.77
C PRO A 116 -40.34 -15.28 -14.46
N MET A 117 -40.27 -16.62 -14.50
CA MET A 117 -39.09 -17.41 -14.13
C MET A 117 -37.85 -17.07 -14.97
N ARG A 118 -38.04 -16.61 -16.21
CA ARG A 118 -36.93 -16.12 -17.06
C ARG A 118 -36.13 -15.01 -16.39
N PHE A 119 -36.78 -14.13 -15.64
CA PHE A 119 -36.13 -13.00 -14.99
C PHE A 119 -35.26 -13.45 -13.81
N ASP A 120 -35.63 -14.53 -13.13
CA ASP A 120 -34.79 -15.12 -12.08
C ASP A 120 -33.54 -15.75 -12.69
N HIS A 121 -33.64 -16.48 -13.80
CA HIS A 121 -32.48 -16.99 -14.53
C HIS A 121 -31.57 -15.86 -15.04
N ILE A 122 -32.15 -14.79 -15.61
CA ILE A 122 -31.39 -13.59 -16.04
C ILE A 122 -30.62 -12.97 -14.88
N LYS A 123 -31.27 -12.74 -13.73
CA LYS A 123 -30.63 -12.18 -12.53
C LYS A 123 -29.55 -13.11 -11.97
N ASN A 124 -29.81 -14.42 -11.94
CA ASN A 124 -28.89 -15.39 -11.34
C ASN A 124 -27.64 -15.58 -12.20
N ALA A 125 -27.77 -15.67 -13.53
CA ALA A 125 -26.63 -15.69 -14.44
C ALA A 125 -25.79 -14.40 -14.28
N ALA A 126 -26.44 -13.22 -14.26
CA ALA A 126 -25.76 -11.95 -14.03
C ALA A 126 -24.96 -11.91 -12.70
N ARG A 127 -25.55 -12.40 -11.60
CA ARG A 127 -24.88 -12.48 -10.30
C ARG A 127 -23.69 -13.44 -10.31
N ASP A 128 -23.80 -14.60 -10.95
CA ASP A 128 -22.70 -15.56 -11.05
C ASP A 128 -21.52 -14.97 -11.85
N ALA A 129 -21.77 -14.33 -13.01
CA ALA A 129 -20.71 -13.67 -13.79
C ALA A 129 -19.96 -12.58 -12.98
N ILE A 130 -20.67 -11.81 -12.14
CA ILE A 130 -20.06 -10.84 -11.22
C ILE A 130 -19.30 -11.54 -10.09
N MET A 131 -19.80 -12.68 -9.58
CA MET A 131 -19.12 -13.48 -8.56
C MET A 131 -17.80 -14.06 -9.06
N GLN A 132 -17.74 -14.55 -10.30
CA GLN A 132 -16.51 -15.04 -10.91
C GLN A 132 -15.43 -13.94 -10.96
N TRP A 133 -15.80 -12.69 -11.30
CA TRP A 133 -14.89 -11.54 -11.21
C TRP A 133 -14.41 -11.27 -9.78
N ALA A 134 -15.32 -11.27 -8.81
CA ALA A 134 -14.98 -10.98 -7.41
C ALA A 134 -13.95 -11.99 -6.88
N GLN A 135 -14.11 -13.28 -7.20
CA GLN A 135 -13.18 -14.35 -6.84
C GLN A 135 -11.82 -14.22 -7.56
N ASP A 136 -11.81 -13.87 -8.85
CA ASP A 136 -10.56 -13.64 -9.58
C ASP A 136 -9.78 -12.43 -9.06
N ARG A 137 -10.49 -11.33 -8.75
CA ARG A 137 -9.90 -10.14 -8.12
C ARG A 137 -9.28 -10.46 -6.77
N GLU A 138 -9.95 -11.25 -5.93
CA GLU A 138 -9.41 -11.68 -4.64
C GLU A 138 -8.19 -12.59 -4.81
N ARG A 139 -8.25 -13.55 -5.73
CA ARG A 139 -7.12 -14.45 -6.06
C ARG A 139 -5.91 -13.69 -6.58
N SER A 140 -6.13 -12.72 -7.46
CA SER A 140 -5.11 -11.85 -8.03
C SER A 140 -4.48 -10.94 -6.96
N ALA A 141 -5.27 -10.39 -6.04
CA ALA A 141 -4.76 -9.61 -4.91
C ALA A 141 -3.90 -10.46 -3.95
N LYS A 142 -4.36 -11.68 -3.60
CA LYS A 142 -3.59 -12.64 -2.79
C LYS A 142 -2.25 -13.00 -3.46
N LYS A 143 -2.27 -13.27 -4.77
CA LYS A 143 -1.05 -13.57 -5.55
C LYS A 143 -0.10 -12.37 -5.66
N ALA A 144 -0.63 -11.16 -5.81
CA ALA A 144 0.17 -9.94 -5.83
C ALA A 144 0.89 -9.74 -4.48
N LYS A 145 0.17 -9.91 -3.36
CA LYS A 145 0.76 -9.84 -2.03
C LYS A 145 1.85 -10.91 -1.81
N VAL A 146 1.59 -12.18 -2.15
CA VAL A 146 2.62 -13.24 -2.00
C VAL A 146 3.88 -12.89 -2.79
N ARG A 147 3.75 -12.34 -4.00
CA ARG A 147 4.89 -11.91 -4.81
C ARG A 147 5.62 -10.69 -4.23
N GLU A 148 4.90 -9.79 -3.56
CA GLU A 148 5.46 -8.64 -2.85
C GLU A 148 6.24 -9.09 -1.60
N ASP A 149 5.63 -9.94 -0.77
CA ASP A 149 6.25 -10.58 0.40
C ASP A 149 7.51 -11.39 0.00
N GLU A 150 7.48 -12.11 -1.14
CA GLU A 150 8.64 -12.83 -1.70
C GLU A 150 9.76 -11.88 -2.18
N ALA A 151 9.40 -10.78 -2.85
CA ALA A 151 10.36 -9.79 -3.33
C ALA A 151 11.01 -9.00 -2.17
N GLU A 152 10.25 -8.70 -1.12
CA GLU A 152 10.79 -8.09 0.10
C GLU A 152 11.70 -9.07 0.85
N LYS A 153 11.32 -10.36 0.94
CA LYS A 153 12.19 -11.39 1.52
C LYS A 153 13.53 -11.47 0.76
N GLU A 154 13.50 -11.52 -0.57
CA GLU A 154 14.72 -11.56 -1.39
C GLU A 154 15.59 -10.31 -1.22
N ARG A 155 14.98 -9.10 -1.20
CA ARG A 155 15.68 -7.86 -0.87
C ARG A 155 16.41 -7.98 0.48
N LEU A 156 15.71 -8.43 1.53
CA LEU A 156 16.27 -8.51 2.88
C LEU A 156 17.41 -9.54 2.98
N ILE A 157 17.31 -10.67 2.28
CA ILE A 157 18.39 -11.67 2.17
C ILE A 157 19.66 -11.04 1.61
N GLN A 158 19.54 -10.13 0.63
CA GLN A 158 20.68 -9.43 0.02
C GLN A 158 21.22 -8.31 0.90
N THR A 159 20.38 -7.47 1.53
CA THR A 159 20.85 -6.29 2.28
C THR A 159 21.31 -6.59 3.72
N LEU A 160 20.86 -7.68 4.36
CA LEU A 160 21.29 -8.02 5.73
C LEU A 160 22.79 -8.36 5.86
N PRO A 161 23.40 -9.16 4.95
CA PRO A 161 24.85 -9.36 4.92
C PRO A 161 25.67 -8.06 4.81
N GLU A 162 25.21 -7.08 4.03
CA GLU A 162 25.88 -5.79 3.85
C GLU A 162 25.86 -4.96 5.15
N ARG A 163 24.74 -5.03 5.88
CA ARG A 163 24.60 -4.41 7.20
C ARG A 163 25.48 -5.08 8.27
N ASP A 164 25.59 -6.40 8.27
CA ASP A 164 26.52 -7.12 9.15
C ASP A 164 27.98 -6.72 8.91
N GLN A 165 28.38 -6.60 7.63
CA GLN A 165 29.71 -6.13 7.24
C GLN A 165 29.94 -4.69 7.72
N SER A 166 28.97 -3.80 7.50
CA SER A 166 29.00 -2.41 7.95
C SER A 166 29.18 -2.30 9.47
N ILE A 167 28.41 -3.07 10.25
CA ILE A 167 28.54 -3.13 11.72
C ILE A 167 29.94 -3.61 12.14
N THR A 168 30.51 -4.57 11.42
CA THR A 168 31.85 -5.10 11.71
C THR A 168 32.91 -4.02 11.50
N VAL A 169 32.92 -3.38 10.33
CA VAL A 169 33.85 -2.29 9.99
C VAL A 169 33.71 -1.12 10.95
N LEU A 170 32.48 -0.68 11.26
CA LEU A 170 32.24 0.44 12.18
C LEU A 170 32.70 0.13 13.61
N ARG A 171 32.60 -1.14 14.07
CA ARG A 171 33.13 -1.57 15.38
C ARG A 171 34.65 -1.58 15.40
N ASP A 172 35.31 -2.07 14.36
CA ASP A 172 36.78 -2.07 14.29
C ASP A 172 37.33 -0.62 14.18
N LEU A 173 36.65 0.27 13.44
CA LEU A 173 36.98 1.71 13.43
C LEU A 173 36.79 2.36 14.82
N LEU A 174 35.69 2.06 15.52
CA LEU A 174 35.45 2.58 16.88
C LEU A 174 36.50 2.06 17.88
N ALA A 175 36.89 0.79 17.76
CA ALA A 175 37.96 0.20 18.58
C ALA A 175 39.31 0.89 18.30
N GLY A 176 39.66 1.11 17.02
CA GLY A 176 40.87 1.83 16.63
C GLY A 176 40.89 3.29 17.12
N LYS A 177 39.74 3.98 17.12
CA LYS A 177 39.62 5.37 17.62
C LYS A 177 39.54 5.46 19.15
N SER A 178 39.20 4.36 19.83
CA SER A 178 39.11 4.27 21.30
C SER A 178 40.36 3.70 21.97
N GLN A 179 41.31 3.12 21.22
CA GLN A 179 42.58 2.67 21.79
C GLN A 179 43.53 3.84 22.09
N GLN A 180 43.48 4.34 23.32
CA GLN A 180 44.73 4.75 23.97
C GLN A 180 45.64 3.52 24.15
N PRO A 181 46.98 3.68 24.02
CA PRO A 181 47.91 2.56 24.08
C PRO A 181 48.03 2.02 25.51
N SER A 182 47.30 0.93 25.82
CA SER A 182 47.51 0.13 27.03
C SER A 182 47.39 -1.36 26.73
N SER A 183 48.32 -2.13 27.28
CA SER A 183 48.56 -3.54 26.96
C SER A 183 47.79 -4.47 27.90
N ALA A 184 46.82 -5.21 27.37
CA ALA A 184 46.21 -6.37 28.01
C ALA A 184 45.85 -7.44 26.96
N PRO A 185 45.91 -8.74 27.28
CA PRO A 185 45.84 -9.81 26.29
C PRO A 185 44.42 -10.03 25.73
N SER A 186 44.38 -10.52 24.51
CA SER A 186 43.18 -10.79 23.72
C SER A 186 42.28 -11.87 24.36
N GLY A 187 41.18 -11.45 24.98
CA GLY A 187 40.02 -12.32 25.16
C GLY A 187 39.47 -12.74 23.80
N GLU A 188 39.19 -14.03 23.62
CA GLU A 188 38.84 -14.62 22.33
C GLU A 188 37.65 -13.92 21.67
N ARG A 189 37.89 -13.26 20.54
CA ARG A 189 36.83 -12.77 19.65
C ARG A 189 36.13 -13.99 19.04
N THR A 190 35.11 -14.54 19.72
CA THR A 190 34.29 -15.63 19.17
C THR A 190 33.85 -15.26 17.75
N PRO A 191 34.10 -16.12 16.75
CA PRO A 191 33.87 -15.77 15.35
C PRO A 191 32.39 -15.43 15.15
N ALA A 192 32.13 -14.25 14.58
CA ALA A 192 30.78 -13.79 14.28
C ALA A 192 30.11 -14.81 13.34
N LYS A 193 29.17 -15.60 13.90
CA LYS A 193 28.54 -16.71 13.21
C LYS A 193 27.71 -16.14 12.05
N ARG A 194 28.20 -16.29 10.81
CA ARG A 194 27.51 -15.86 9.60
C ARG A 194 26.11 -16.46 9.61
N THR A 195 25.10 -15.60 9.66
CA THR A 195 23.70 -16.02 9.75
C THR A 195 23.18 -16.26 8.34
N ASP A 196 22.60 -17.44 8.09
CA ASP A 196 21.99 -17.74 6.81
C ASP A 196 20.57 -17.18 6.74
N TYR A 197 20.46 -16.00 6.15
CA TYR A 197 19.19 -15.27 6.02
C TYR A 197 18.18 -15.95 5.07
N SER A 198 18.61 -16.84 4.17
CA SER A 198 17.71 -17.50 3.21
C SER A 198 16.64 -18.36 3.89
N THR A 199 17.03 -19.00 5.00
CA THR A 199 16.20 -19.92 5.79
C THR A 199 15.13 -19.23 6.64
N LEU A 200 15.22 -17.91 6.85
CA LEU A 200 14.38 -17.20 7.81
C LEU A 200 13.02 -16.75 7.21
N PRO A 201 11.95 -16.67 8.02
CA PRO A 201 10.69 -16.04 7.62
C PRO A 201 10.84 -14.52 7.42
N LEU A 202 10.03 -13.93 6.53
CA LEU A 202 10.00 -12.48 6.24
C LEU A 202 9.93 -11.63 7.52
N ALA A 203 8.97 -11.93 8.40
CA ALA A 203 8.79 -11.21 9.67
C ALA A 203 9.98 -11.31 10.65
N THR A 204 10.88 -12.29 10.48
CA THR A 204 12.14 -12.38 11.22
C THR A 204 13.22 -11.52 10.55
N LEU A 205 13.28 -11.53 9.21
CA LEU A 205 14.21 -10.72 8.42
C LEU A 205 13.95 -9.22 8.61
N GLU A 206 12.70 -8.76 8.61
CA GLU A 206 12.36 -7.36 8.91
C GLU A 206 12.82 -6.92 10.31
N LYS A 207 12.63 -7.79 11.32
CA LYS A 207 13.06 -7.51 12.70
C LYS A 207 14.58 -7.39 12.77
N LEU A 208 15.28 -8.26 12.04
CA LEU A 208 16.73 -8.19 11.92
C LEU A 208 17.17 -6.90 11.22
N GLU A 209 16.49 -6.47 10.14
CA GLU A 209 16.80 -5.21 9.45
C GLU A 209 16.74 -4.03 10.42
N ARG A 210 15.61 -3.88 11.13
CA ARG A 210 15.38 -2.83 12.13
C ARG A 210 16.43 -2.84 13.25
N VAL A 211 16.79 -4.02 13.76
CA VAL A 211 17.83 -4.17 14.82
C VAL A 211 19.23 -3.84 14.29
N ARG A 212 19.55 -4.21 13.05
CA ARG A 212 20.84 -3.92 12.43
C ARG A 212 21.00 -2.43 12.14
N ASP A 213 19.98 -1.77 11.61
CA ASP A 213 19.98 -0.32 11.40
C ASP A 213 20.11 0.45 12.71
N ALA A 214 19.36 0.07 13.75
CA ALA A 214 19.50 0.65 15.08
C ALA A 214 20.92 0.45 15.66
N THR A 215 21.56 -0.69 15.39
CA THR A 215 22.95 -0.96 15.79
C THR A 215 23.94 -0.07 15.03
N ILE A 216 23.77 0.09 13.71
CA ILE A 216 24.60 0.98 12.87
C ILE A 216 24.48 2.42 13.39
N GLY A 217 23.26 2.92 13.57
CA GLY A 217 23.01 4.26 14.09
C GLY A 217 23.60 4.49 15.50
N TRP A 218 23.55 3.48 16.37
CA TRP A 218 24.20 3.56 17.68
C TRP A 218 25.73 3.66 17.59
N ILE A 219 26.38 2.85 16.73
CA ILE A 219 27.85 2.90 16.56
C ILE A 219 28.28 4.25 15.96
N LEU A 220 27.57 4.72 14.93
CA LEU A 220 27.86 6.03 14.31
C LEU A 220 27.80 7.16 15.34
N LYS A 221 26.80 7.16 16.23
CA LYS A 221 26.69 8.14 17.32
C LYS A 221 27.83 8.04 18.35
N GLN A 222 28.37 6.84 18.60
CA GLN A 222 29.57 6.71 19.45
C GLN A 222 30.83 7.23 18.75
N LEU A 223 30.97 6.99 17.43
CA LEU A 223 32.07 7.52 16.62
C LEU A 223 32.07 9.06 16.58
N GLU A 224 30.90 9.67 16.35
CA GLU A 224 30.70 11.13 16.40
C GLU A 224 31.09 11.70 17.78
N LYS A 225 30.65 11.06 18.88
CA LYS A 225 31.02 11.47 20.23
C LYS A 225 32.53 11.36 20.47
N ALA A 226 33.15 10.26 20.04
CA ALA A 226 34.60 10.06 20.16
C ALA A 226 35.40 11.08 19.34
N GLU A 227 34.91 11.44 18.16
CA GLU A 227 35.48 12.48 17.30
C GLU A 227 35.42 13.86 17.95
N ASN A 228 34.25 14.32 18.40
CA ASN A 228 34.13 15.60 19.11
C ASN A 228 35.00 15.64 20.37
N THR A 229 35.12 14.54 21.11
CA THR A 229 35.98 14.47 22.31
C THR A 229 37.47 14.58 21.95
N GLN A 230 37.91 14.06 20.80
CA GLN A 230 39.29 14.21 20.32
C GLN A 230 39.61 15.61 19.79
N VAL A 231 38.62 16.45 19.52
CA VAL A 231 38.82 17.86 19.15
C VAL A 231 39.06 18.76 20.38
N GLU A 232 38.69 18.33 21.59
CA GLU A 232 38.67 19.21 22.78
C GLU A 232 39.92 19.17 23.72
N GLU A 233 40.82 18.18 23.67
CA GLU A 233 42.06 18.19 24.49
C GLU A 233 43.29 17.46 23.88
N PRO A 234 44.55 17.85 24.23
CA PRO A 234 44.98 19.14 24.81
C PRO A 234 46.28 19.73 24.22
N GLY A 235 46.32 21.06 24.08
CA GLY A 235 47.57 21.82 23.92
C GLY A 235 48.07 22.36 25.26
N ALA A 236 48.80 21.55 26.06
CA ALA A 236 49.27 22.00 27.37
C ALA A 236 50.63 21.41 27.82
N LYS A 237 51.66 22.27 27.83
CA LYS A 237 52.61 22.55 28.95
C LYS A 237 53.97 23.07 28.46
N ASN A 238 54.36 24.24 28.97
CA ASN A 238 55.77 24.58 29.22
C ASN A 238 55.88 25.33 30.55
N ALA A 239 57.06 25.30 31.18
CA ALA A 239 57.21 25.29 32.64
C ALA A 239 57.44 26.67 33.33
N ALA A 240 57.56 26.61 34.67
CA ALA A 240 57.73 27.74 35.61
C ALA A 240 59.21 28.21 35.70
N ILE A 241 59.69 29.24 36.43
CA ILE A 241 59.23 30.18 37.50
C ILE A 241 60.36 31.28 37.66
N PRO A 242 60.36 32.33 38.53
CA PRO A 242 59.34 33.09 39.29
C PRO A 242 59.44 34.66 39.14
N LYS A 243 58.59 35.38 39.91
CA LYS A 243 58.87 36.65 40.67
C LYS A 243 58.46 38.04 40.10
N ALA A 244 57.81 38.80 40.99
CA ALA A 244 57.34 40.19 40.91
C ALA A 244 58.45 41.21 41.31
N PRO A 245 58.26 42.56 41.34
CA PRO A 245 57.00 43.33 41.31
C PRO A 245 56.97 44.64 40.47
N GLY A 246 55.75 45.21 40.30
CA GLY A 246 55.54 46.57 39.80
C GLY A 246 54.06 46.92 39.57
N ALA A 247 53.57 47.97 40.21
CA ALA A 247 52.25 48.59 40.00
C ALA A 247 52.45 50.10 39.68
N PRO A 248 51.41 50.95 39.42
CA PRO A 248 49.96 50.71 39.30
C PRO A 248 49.27 51.45 38.10
N LYS A 249 47.92 51.52 38.10
CA LYS A 249 47.00 52.43 37.33
C LYS A 249 46.60 51.96 35.90
N SER A 250 45.36 52.17 35.39
CA SER A 250 44.14 52.83 35.93
C SER A 250 42.83 52.35 35.26
N SER A 251 41.68 52.67 35.89
CA SER A 251 40.33 52.93 35.29
C SER A 251 39.69 51.87 34.38
N ALA A 252 38.62 51.17 34.83
CA ALA A 252 37.19 51.57 34.75
C ALA A 252 36.51 51.00 33.47
N HIS A 253 35.20 50.71 33.37
CA HIS A 253 34.06 50.90 34.29
C HIS A 253 32.95 49.86 33.99
N VAL A 254 32.28 49.33 35.03
CA VAL A 254 30.87 48.88 35.11
C VAL A 254 30.26 47.89 34.08
N GLY A 255 29.54 46.87 34.57
CA GLY A 255 28.51 46.16 33.78
C GLY A 255 28.12 44.75 34.24
N ALA A 256 27.50 44.58 35.42
CA ALA A 256 26.98 43.30 35.93
C ALA A 256 25.79 43.55 36.88
N PRO A 257 24.99 42.54 37.32
CA PRO A 257 24.62 41.21 36.78
C PRO A 257 23.05 41.21 36.61
N PRO A 258 22.21 40.22 37.04
CA PRO A 258 22.24 38.74 37.20
C PRO A 258 21.22 38.01 36.27
N ALA A 259 21.31 36.74 35.85
CA ALA A 259 21.41 35.40 36.49
C ALA A 259 20.07 34.63 36.67
N LYS A 260 20.15 33.30 36.49
CA LYS A 260 19.26 32.18 36.92
C LYS A 260 17.96 31.81 36.15
N GLU A 261 17.89 30.49 35.85
CA GLU A 261 16.71 29.58 35.93
C GLU A 261 15.52 29.83 34.95
N GLU A 262 14.67 28.89 34.52
CA GLU A 262 14.35 27.52 34.98
C GLU A 262 13.60 26.67 33.91
N ILE A 263 13.67 25.33 34.03
CA ILE A 263 12.62 24.31 33.79
C ILE A 263 11.97 24.01 32.40
N SER A 264 11.72 22.70 32.25
CA SER A 264 11.05 21.92 31.20
C SER A 264 9.53 22.08 31.06
N LYS A 265 8.99 21.75 29.87
CA LYS A 265 7.62 21.23 29.69
C LYS A 265 7.57 20.10 28.66
N ILE A 266 7.02 18.95 29.05
CA ILE A 266 6.64 17.82 28.18
C ILE A 266 5.27 17.31 28.64
N ALA A 267 4.43 16.96 27.65
CA ALA A 267 3.21 16.14 27.71
C ALA A 267 2.11 16.47 28.75
N ASP A 268 0.93 16.80 28.23
CA ASP A 268 -0.26 15.98 28.51
C ASP A 268 -1.24 16.06 27.32
N LEU A 269 -1.79 14.93 26.88
CA LEU A 269 -2.89 14.83 25.91
C LEU A 269 -3.68 13.56 26.21
N GLY A 270 -4.63 13.71 27.14
CA GLY A 270 -5.54 12.65 27.57
C GLY A 270 -6.59 12.25 26.52
N SER A 271 -7.06 11.02 26.65
CA SER A 271 -8.14 10.40 25.89
C SER A 271 -9.53 10.77 26.45
N GLN A 272 -10.59 10.13 25.92
CA GLN A 272 -12.03 10.26 26.26
C GLN A 272 -12.72 11.47 25.58
N GLY A 273 -13.95 11.37 25.05
CA GLY A 273 -14.85 10.21 25.01
C GLY A 273 -15.98 10.36 24.00
N THR A 274 -16.81 9.32 23.91
CA THR A 274 -17.95 9.15 22.98
C THR A 274 -19.25 9.74 23.50
N GLU A 275 -20.09 10.35 22.64
CA GLU A 275 -21.55 10.40 22.88
C GLU A 275 -22.35 10.37 21.56
N VAL A 276 -23.57 9.83 21.61
CA VAL A 276 -24.40 9.44 20.44
C VAL A 276 -25.86 9.84 20.65
N ALA A 277 -26.45 10.60 19.71
CA ALA A 277 -27.89 10.82 19.47
C ALA A 277 -28.05 11.65 18.16
N PRO A 278 -29.24 11.84 17.54
CA PRO A 278 -30.62 11.41 17.86
C PRO A 278 -31.23 10.62 16.64
N PRO A 279 -32.56 10.48 16.37
CA PRO A 279 -33.77 10.95 17.09
C PRO A 279 -34.90 9.92 17.32
N LYS A 280 -35.94 10.37 18.03
CA LYS A 280 -37.16 9.63 18.38
C LYS A 280 -38.28 9.78 17.32
N HIS A 281 -39.14 8.78 17.19
CA HIS A 281 -40.42 8.85 16.48
C HIS A 281 -41.57 9.30 17.38
N ALA A 282 -42.56 10.03 16.82
CA ALA A 282 -44.02 9.87 17.00
C ALA A 282 -44.73 10.93 16.10
N VAL A 283 -45.54 10.53 15.12
CA VAL A 283 -47.03 10.46 15.17
C VAL A 283 -47.70 11.81 15.47
N ILE A 284 -48.23 12.49 14.44
CA ILE A 284 -49.67 12.50 14.10
C ILE A 284 -49.78 12.36 12.57
#